data_AF-A0A832WJT1-F1
#
_entry.id   AF-A0A832WJT1-F1
#
_cell.length_a   1.000
_cell.length_b   1.000
_cell.length_c   1.000
_cell.angle_alpha   90.00
_cell.angle_beta   90.00
_cell.angle_gamma   90.00
#
_symmetry.space_group_name_H-M   'P 1'
#
loop_
_entity.id
_entity.type
_entity.pdbx_description
1 polymer ?
#
loop_
_entity_poly.entity_id
_entity_poly.type
_entity_poly.pdbx_seq_one_letter_code
_entity_poly.pdbx_strand_id
1 'polypeptide(L)'
;MKTIEGIIVVTTPEIPGYKVVEVKGVARGGTVRATHIGRDIMALLRNLKGGEVKEYTEMMAEAREEALRRMALHAKELGANAVVNFRFATSNLGGSMAEIYAYGTAVVVERVEK
;
A
#
# COMPACT_ATOMS: atom_id res chain seq x y z
N MET A 1 9.33 5.91 15.20
CA MET A 1 8.33 5.25 14.32
C MET A 1 8.59 5.72 12.90
N LYS A 2 8.61 4.81 11.91
CA LYS A 2 8.79 5.21 10.50
C LYS A 2 7.50 5.85 9.98
N THR A 3 7.63 6.93 9.22
CA THR A 3 6.51 7.62 8.56
C THR A 3 6.67 7.54 7.04
N ILE A 4 5.57 7.76 6.34
CA ILE A 4 5.50 7.76 4.87
C ILE A 4 4.96 9.12 4.48
N GLU A 5 5.77 9.95 3.81
CA GLU A 5 5.38 11.33 3.45
C GLU A 5 4.95 12.19 4.67
N GLY A 6 5.49 11.87 5.85
CA GLY A 6 5.14 12.51 7.13
C GLY A 6 3.91 11.92 7.83
N ILE A 7 3.28 10.89 7.26
CA ILE A 7 2.10 10.21 7.82
C ILE A 7 2.52 8.97 8.60
N ILE A 8 1.95 8.77 9.79
CA ILE A 8 2.06 7.53 10.55
C ILE A 8 1.15 6.49 9.88
N VAL A 9 1.68 5.34 9.46
CA VAL A 9 0.86 4.29 8.84
C VAL A 9 0.99 3.01 9.66
N VAL A 10 -0.15 2.49 10.14
CA VAL A 10 -0.20 1.25 10.93
C VAL A 10 -1.32 0.33 10.45
N THR A 11 -1.09 -0.97 10.57
CA THR A 11 -2.10 -2.00 10.29
C THR A 11 -3.06 -2.21 11.45
N THR A 12 -2.73 -1.73 12.65
CA THR A 12 -3.58 -1.75 13.84
C THR A 12 -4.67 -0.69 13.78
N PRO A 13 -5.78 -0.86 14.51
CA PRO A 13 -6.84 0.16 14.61
C PRO A 13 -6.43 1.37 15.44
N GLU A 14 -5.49 1.19 16.36
CA GLU A 14 -5.00 2.22 17.29
C GLU A 14 -3.48 2.32 17.24
N ILE A 15 -2.94 3.46 17.68
CA ILE A 15 -1.51 3.71 17.79
C ILE A 15 -1.19 3.91 19.27
N PRO A 16 -0.48 2.98 19.94
CA PRO A 16 -0.16 3.11 21.36
C PRO A 16 0.53 4.45 21.70
N GLY A 17 0.04 5.12 22.73
CA GLY A 17 0.52 6.45 23.14
C GLY A 17 -0.06 7.62 22.34
N TYR A 18 -1.00 7.36 21.43
CA TYR A 18 -1.73 8.37 20.69
C TYR A 18 -3.24 8.17 20.85
N LYS A 19 -4.00 9.26 20.73
CA LYS A 19 -5.45 9.26 20.68
C LYS A 19 -5.91 9.83 19.35
N VAL A 20 -6.85 9.16 18.69
CA VAL A 20 -7.55 9.71 17.52
C VAL A 20 -8.45 10.84 17.98
N VAL A 21 -8.26 12.04 17.42
CA VAL A 21 -9.07 13.23 17.71
C VAL A 21 -10.04 13.54 16.58
N GLU A 22 -9.71 13.18 15.33
CA GLU A 22 -10.60 13.34 14.18
C GLU A 22 -10.44 12.19 13.16
N VAL A 23 -11.54 11.82 12.52
CA VAL A 23 -11.56 10.90 11.38
C VAL A 23 -11.78 11.70 10.09
N LYS A 24 -10.87 11.57 9.13
CA LYS A 24 -10.90 12.29 7.85
C LYS A 24 -11.45 11.47 6.68
N GLY A 25 -11.84 10.21 6.94
CA GLY A 25 -12.40 9.30 5.95
C GLY A 25 -11.38 8.28 5.45
N VAL A 26 -11.55 7.82 4.21
CA VAL A 26 -10.72 6.75 3.63
C VAL A 26 -9.53 7.34 2.87
N ALA A 27 -8.32 7.03 3.35
CA ALA A 27 -7.10 7.22 2.57
C ALA A 27 -6.96 6.07 1.56
N ARG A 28 -6.50 6.38 0.35
CA ARG A 28 -6.36 5.41 -0.74
C ARG A 28 -5.29 5.80 -1.74
N GLY A 29 -4.64 4.81 -2.33
CA GLY A 29 -3.68 4.98 -3.41
C GLY A 29 -3.53 3.68 -4.19
N GLY A 30 -3.68 3.74 -5.51
CA GLY A 30 -3.56 2.57 -6.39
C GLY A 30 -2.51 2.76 -7.47
N THR A 31 -1.99 1.65 -7.97
CA THR A 31 -1.17 1.62 -9.17
C THR A 31 -1.46 0.36 -9.97
N VAL A 32 -1.46 0.48 -11.29
CA VAL A 32 -1.63 -0.64 -12.22
C VAL A 32 -0.31 -0.85 -12.93
N ARG A 33 0.17 -2.10 -12.95
CA ARG A 33 1.38 -2.50 -13.67
C ARG A 33 1.00 -3.42 -14.82
N ALA A 34 1.38 -3.00 -16.02
CA ALA A 34 1.37 -3.86 -17.19
C ALA A 34 2.63 -4.73 -17.17
N THR A 35 2.48 -6.03 -17.06
CA THR A 35 3.54 -7.00 -17.23
C THR A 35 3.79 -7.21 -18.71
N HIS A 36 4.39 -6.23 -19.39
CA HIS A 36 4.96 -6.45 -20.74
C HIS A 36 6.00 -7.60 -20.73
N ILE A 37 6.47 -7.95 -19.54
CA ILE A 37 7.31 -9.10 -19.20
C ILE A 37 6.54 -10.45 -19.25
N GLY A 38 5.24 -10.46 -19.58
CA GLY A 38 4.38 -11.65 -19.49
C GLY A 38 4.80 -12.84 -20.36
N ARG A 39 5.36 -12.61 -21.56
CA ARG A 39 5.82 -13.70 -22.44
C ARG A 39 7.10 -14.36 -21.93
N ASP A 40 8.05 -13.55 -21.44
CA ASP A 40 9.35 -14.03 -20.96
C ASP A 40 9.23 -14.64 -19.54
N ILE A 41 8.40 -14.05 -18.67
CA ILE A 41 8.06 -14.64 -17.36
C ILE A 41 7.28 -15.94 -17.52
N MET A 42 6.31 -16.03 -18.43
CA MET A 42 5.64 -17.31 -18.69
C MET A 42 6.60 -18.37 -19.23
N ALA A 43 7.64 -17.97 -19.99
CA ALA A 43 8.68 -18.89 -20.44
C ALA A 43 9.58 -19.38 -19.31
N LEU A 44 9.93 -18.50 -18.36
CA LEU A 44 10.65 -18.85 -17.12
C LEU A 44 9.81 -19.77 -16.23
N LEU A 45 8.51 -19.48 -16.08
CA LEU A 45 7.56 -20.26 -15.28
C LEU A 45 7.38 -21.70 -15.77
N ARG A 46 7.47 -21.96 -17.09
CA ARG A 46 7.36 -23.30 -17.66
C ARG A 46 8.48 -24.26 -17.20
N ASN A 47 9.62 -23.72 -16.76
CA ASN A 47 10.75 -24.50 -16.23
C ASN A 47 10.86 -24.43 -14.70
N LEU A 48 10.08 -23.58 -14.04
CA LEU A 48 10.06 -23.41 -12.59
C LEU A 48 9.12 -24.45 -11.95
N LYS A 49 9.68 -25.35 -11.14
CA LYS A 49 8.91 -26.23 -10.25
C LYS A 49 8.35 -25.42 -9.06
N GLY A 50 7.34 -24.58 -9.32
CA GLY A 50 6.57 -23.87 -8.28
C GLY A 50 7.34 -22.83 -7.44
N GLY A 51 8.50 -22.38 -7.92
CA GLY A 51 9.31 -21.36 -7.24
C GLY A 51 8.86 -19.92 -7.51
N GLU A 52 9.46 -18.98 -6.77
CA GLU A 52 9.24 -17.55 -6.92
C GLU A 52 9.72 -17.02 -8.29
N VAL A 53 8.95 -16.11 -8.89
CA VAL A 53 9.36 -15.34 -10.07
C VAL A 53 9.91 -13.99 -9.59
N LYS A 54 11.24 -13.91 -9.43
CA LYS A 54 11.90 -12.76 -8.80
C LYS A 54 11.55 -11.43 -9.45
N GLU A 55 11.57 -11.37 -10.78
CA GLU A 55 11.27 -10.14 -11.54
C GLU A 55 9.83 -9.67 -11.30
N TYR A 56 8.90 -10.62 -11.19
CA TYR A 56 7.51 -10.31 -10.85
C TYR A 56 7.38 -9.85 -9.39
N THR A 57 8.10 -10.48 -8.47
CA THR A 57 8.13 -10.06 -7.06
C THR A 57 8.68 -8.65 -6.91
N GLU A 58 9.80 -8.33 -7.57
CA GLU A 58 10.43 -7.02 -7.54
C GLU A 58 9.49 -5.94 -8.09
N MET A 59 8.89 -6.18 -9.26
CA MET A 59 7.90 -5.27 -9.84
C MET A 59 6.70 -5.06 -8.90
N MET A 60 6.22 -6.11 -8.23
CA MET A 60 5.13 -5.98 -7.26
C MET A 60 5.56 -5.27 -5.97
N ALA A 61 6.84 -5.34 -5.58
CA ALA A 61 7.38 -4.58 -4.47
C ALA A 61 7.38 -3.08 -4.78
N GLU A 62 7.87 -2.68 -5.95
CA GLU A 62 7.82 -1.28 -6.41
C GLU A 62 6.39 -0.75 -6.50
N ALA A 63 5.46 -1.57 -6.99
CA ALA A 63 4.05 -1.22 -7.07
C ALA A 63 3.43 -0.99 -5.67
N ARG A 64 3.81 -1.79 -4.66
CA ARG A 64 3.39 -1.59 -3.27
C ARG A 64 3.90 -0.28 -2.71
N GLU A 65 5.18 0.04 -2.91
CA GLU A 65 5.77 1.31 -2.44
C GLU A 65 5.07 2.51 -3.08
N GLU A 66 4.78 2.46 -4.38
CA GLU A 66 4.07 3.54 -5.06
C GLU A 66 2.62 3.69 -4.55
N ALA A 67 1.88 2.59 -4.42
CA ALA A 67 0.51 2.63 -3.90
C ALA A 67 0.46 3.19 -2.47
N LEU A 68 1.38 2.75 -1.62
CA LEU A 68 1.54 3.20 -0.25
C LEU A 68 1.86 4.69 -0.16
N ARG A 69 2.78 5.19 -1.00
CA ARG A 69 3.11 6.61 -1.11
C ARG A 69 1.90 7.45 -1.53
N ARG A 70 1.17 7.01 -2.57
CA ARG A 70 -0.05 7.68 -3.06
C ARG A 70 -1.14 7.73 -1.97
N MET A 71 -1.30 6.66 -1.20
CA MET A 71 -2.23 6.63 -0.07
C MET A 71 -1.85 7.63 1.02
N ALA A 72 -0.56 7.73 1.37
CA ALA A 72 -0.08 8.69 2.35
C ALA A 72 -0.27 10.15 1.88
N LEU A 73 0.00 10.44 0.60
CA LEU A 73 -0.26 11.76 0.02
C LEU A 73 -1.75 12.11 0.05
N HIS A 74 -2.64 11.18 -0.33
CA HIS A 74 -4.08 11.39 -0.24
C HIS A 74 -4.54 11.59 1.22
N ALA A 75 -3.98 10.86 2.19
CA ALA A 75 -4.26 11.11 3.62
C ALA A 75 -3.87 12.53 4.04
N LYS A 76 -2.73 13.03 3.55
CA LYS A 76 -2.26 14.40 3.79
C LYS A 76 -3.19 15.44 3.17
N GLU A 77 -3.69 15.20 1.96
CA GLU A 77 -4.70 16.06 1.30
C GLU A 77 -6.00 16.13 2.10
N LEU A 78 -6.38 15.05 2.79
CA LEU A 78 -7.52 15.00 3.72
C LEU A 78 -7.23 15.70 5.08
N GLY A 79 -6.02 16.20 5.28
CA GLY A 79 -5.60 16.84 6.54
C GLY A 79 -5.36 15.84 7.68
N ALA A 80 -5.09 14.57 7.38
CA ALA A 80 -4.71 13.57 8.36
C ALA A 80 -3.20 13.61 8.65
N ASN A 81 -2.80 13.15 9.83
CA ASN A 81 -1.40 12.90 10.20
C ASN A 81 -1.10 11.40 10.41
N ALA A 82 -2.13 10.55 10.34
CA ALA A 82 -2.00 9.11 10.45
C ALA A 82 -3.02 8.36 9.58
N VAL A 83 -2.69 7.12 9.24
CA VAL A 83 -3.58 6.12 8.64
C VAL A 83 -3.55 4.87 9.50
N VAL A 84 -4.71 4.49 10.04
CA VAL A 84 -4.90 3.26 10.82
C VAL A 84 -5.65 2.22 10.00
N ASN A 85 -5.60 0.95 10.43
CA ASN A 85 -6.18 -0.19 9.71
C ASN A 85 -5.73 -0.26 8.24
N PHE A 86 -4.47 0.09 7.95
CA PHE A 86 -3.91 0.03 6.61
C PHE A 86 -3.95 -1.40 6.05
N ARG A 87 -4.34 -1.56 4.79
CA ARG A 87 -4.35 -2.83 4.04
C ARG A 87 -3.89 -2.61 2.59
N PHE A 88 -3.34 -3.66 2.00
CA PHE A 88 -3.24 -3.80 0.56
C PHE A 88 -4.38 -4.69 0.05
N ALA A 89 -4.92 -4.33 -1.10
CA ALA A 89 -5.72 -5.19 -1.96
C ALA A 89 -5.01 -5.35 -3.31
N THR A 90 -5.17 -6.51 -3.93
CA THR A 90 -4.59 -6.81 -5.23
C THR A 90 -5.67 -7.38 -6.14
N SER A 91 -5.66 -6.96 -7.41
CA SER A 91 -6.63 -7.39 -8.41
C SER A 91 -5.92 -7.74 -9.71
N ASN A 92 -6.32 -8.84 -10.34
CA ASN A 92 -5.94 -9.13 -11.72
C ASN A 92 -7.00 -8.48 -12.63
N LEU A 93 -6.60 -7.51 -13.44
CA LEU A 93 -7.49 -6.76 -14.31
C LEU A 93 -7.70 -7.42 -15.69
N GLY A 94 -7.21 -8.66 -15.85
CA GLY A 94 -7.20 -9.41 -17.10
C GLY A 94 -5.90 -9.23 -17.87
N GLY A 95 -5.55 -10.25 -18.66
CA GLY A 95 -4.32 -10.27 -19.45
C GLY A 95 -3.07 -10.17 -18.58
N SER A 96 -2.16 -9.28 -18.98
CA SER A 96 -0.87 -9.02 -18.32
C SER A 96 -0.94 -7.78 -17.43
N MET A 97 -2.00 -7.60 -16.64
CA MET A 97 -2.18 -6.41 -15.80
C MET A 97 -2.55 -6.77 -14.38
N ALA A 98 -1.83 -6.19 -13.42
CA ALA A 98 -2.10 -6.33 -12.00
C ALA A 98 -2.24 -4.95 -11.35
N GLU A 99 -3.25 -4.81 -10.48
CA GLU A 99 -3.43 -3.65 -9.63
C GLU A 99 -2.94 -3.95 -8.21
N ILE A 100 -2.22 -2.99 -7.63
CA ILE A 100 -1.98 -2.90 -6.20
C ILE A 100 -2.70 -1.67 -5.66
N TYR A 101 -3.52 -1.86 -4.64
CA TYR A 101 -4.31 -0.80 -4.01
C TYR A 101 -4.04 -0.76 -2.51
N ALA A 102 -3.57 0.37 -2.02
CA ALA A 102 -3.35 0.67 -0.60
C ALA A 102 -4.53 1.48 -0.06
N TYR A 103 -5.07 1.10 1.10
CA TYR A 103 -6.15 1.87 1.74
C TYR A 103 -6.14 1.73 3.26
N GLY A 104 -6.78 2.69 3.94
CA GLY A 104 -6.95 2.69 5.39
C GLY A 104 -7.81 3.87 5.84
N THR A 105 -7.94 4.05 7.15
CA THR A 105 -8.70 5.17 7.73
C THR A 105 -7.75 6.32 8.03
N ALA A 106 -7.95 7.46 7.34
CA ALA A 106 -7.22 8.70 7.58
C ALA A 106 -7.72 9.34 8.88
N VAL A 107 -6.80 9.63 9.80
CA VAL A 107 -7.12 10.19 11.12
C VAL A 107 -6.13 11.28 11.51
N VAL A 108 -6.57 12.19 12.37
CA VAL A 108 -5.69 13.06 13.14
C VAL A 108 -5.50 12.42 14.51
N VAL A 109 -4.26 12.20 14.90
CA VAL A 109 -3.88 11.71 16.22
C VAL A 109 -3.04 12.71 16.99
N GLU A 110 -3.21 12.72 18.31
CA GLU A 110 -2.42 13.49 19.26
C GLU A 110 -1.75 12.56 20.26
N ARG A 111 -0.54 12.91 20.70
CA ARG A 111 0.18 12.12 21.70
C ARG A 111 -0.48 12.32 23.07
N VAL A 112 -0.78 11.23 23.76
CA VAL A 112 -1.31 11.30 25.12
C VAL A 112 -0.13 11.43 26.07
N GLU A 113 -0.04 12.55 26.79
CA GLU A 113 0.91 12.70 27.91
C GLU A 113 0.50 11.76 29.05
N LYS A 114 1.51 11.16 29.71
CA LYS A 114 1.28 10.28 30.86
C LYS A 114 0.98 11.09 32.11
#